data_AF-A0A4Q9GSM9-F1
#
_entry.id   AF-A0A4Q9GSM9-F1
#
_cell.length_a   1.000
_cell.length_b   1.000
_cell.length_c   1.000
_cell.angle_alpha   90.00
_cell.angle_beta   90.00
_cell.angle_gamma   90.00
#
_symmetry.space_group_name_H-M   'P 1'
#
loop_
_entity.id
_entity.type
_entity.pdbx_description
1 polymer ?
#
loop_
_entity_poly.entity_id
_entity_poly.type
_entity_poly.pdbx_seq_one_letter_code
_entity_poly.pdbx_strand_id
1 'polypeptide(L)'
;MRLAKLKLPAIALLLAGSVASAAAAPPAPGVIAVGVIESYLIPRYETLAKAAGEQSEAWKAACADGDFAPDLESLRAAYGKAADSWATVEHVTTGPMSVALRADRLFFGPDRRNVVAKALTEIEERAKDGDVPPETIRGVSVAGQGFPALERLLYETSEASPAARCRSGVAIAANIASIVNDVVTEWGAPDGPLARLKRGEGDPVHFADPAQGAARLMTDLAGGVQRANDLKIFPVLGAGPDMARPKAAEGWRSSRSARALQVLTGSLAAMAKTFGTYAPKDVAAANAKTFAAAEAAAAKLPTDFGQAATDPKRRKTLEAAVAALKVAQNDLVKNLAPALGLPLGFNALDGD
;
A
#
# COMPACT_ATOMS: atom_id res chain seq x y z
N MET A 1 -37.37 -2.82 90.73
CA MET A 1 -37.22 -1.70 89.78
C MET A 1 -36.95 -2.27 88.39
N ARG A 2 -37.80 -1.93 87.41
CA ARG A 2 -37.80 -2.47 86.04
C ARG A 2 -36.75 -1.76 85.17
N LEU A 3 -35.89 -2.51 84.48
CA LEU A 3 -35.01 -2.01 83.41
C LEU A 3 -35.71 -2.24 82.06
N ALA A 4 -36.05 -1.15 81.38
CA ALA A 4 -36.65 -1.16 80.05
C ALA A 4 -35.57 -1.40 78.98
N LYS A 5 -35.77 -2.40 78.11
CA LYS A 5 -34.92 -2.69 76.96
C LYS A 5 -35.39 -1.89 75.75
N LEU A 6 -34.57 -0.96 75.28
CA LEU A 6 -34.75 -0.19 74.04
C LEU A 6 -34.33 -1.06 72.84
N LYS A 7 -35.20 -1.22 71.84
CA LYS A 7 -34.88 -1.91 70.57
C LYS A 7 -34.55 -0.87 69.49
N LEU A 8 -33.34 -0.92 68.92
CA LEU A 8 -32.98 -0.18 67.71
C LEU A 8 -33.29 -1.04 66.46
N PRO A 9 -33.84 -0.46 65.37
CA PRO A 9 -34.03 -1.17 64.11
C PRO A 9 -32.73 -1.17 63.29
N ALA A 10 -32.34 -2.33 62.77
CA ALA A 10 -31.24 -2.48 61.83
C ALA A 10 -31.69 -2.04 60.43
N ILE A 11 -31.09 -0.97 59.92
CA ILE A 11 -31.26 -0.51 58.53
C ILE A 11 -30.28 -1.31 57.66
N ALA A 12 -30.82 -2.20 56.82
CA ALA A 12 -30.06 -2.92 55.81
C ALA A 12 -29.82 -2.01 54.60
N LEU A 13 -28.59 -1.54 54.43
CA LEU A 13 -28.15 -0.75 53.30
C LEU A 13 -27.87 -1.70 52.11
N LEU A 14 -28.80 -1.78 51.16
CA LEU A 14 -28.58 -2.47 49.88
C LEU A 14 -27.62 -1.64 49.02
N LEU A 15 -26.33 -2.01 49.00
CA LEU A 15 -25.40 -1.53 48.00
C LEU A 15 -25.72 -2.20 46.65
N ALA A 16 -26.41 -1.47 45.79
CA ALA A 16 -26.48 -1.79 44.36
C ALA A 16 -25.09 -1.53 43.75
N GLY A 17 -24.29 -2.58 43.63
CA GLY A 17 -23.01 -2.52 42.91
C GLY A 17 -23.27 -2.37 41.42
N SER A 18 -23.02 -1.17 40.88
CA SER A 18 -22.93 -0.94 39.44
C SER A 18 -21.75 -1.75 38.90
N VAL A 19 -22.04 -2.87 38.24
CA VAL A 19 -21.04 -3.65 37.53
C VAL A 19 -20.66 -2.86 36.28
N ALA A 20 -19.63 -2.02 36.39
CA ALA A 20 -19.00 -1.42 35.22
C ALA A 20 -18.46 -2.57 34.36
N SER A 21 -19.03 -2.77 33.17
CA SER A 21 -18.52 -3.73 32.20
C SER A 21 -17.14 -3.25 31.78
N ALA A 22 -16.09 -3.86 32.34
CA ALA A 22 -14.73 -3.63 31.89
C ALA A 22 -14.66 -4.05 30.42
N ALA A 23 -14.44 -3.10 29.52
CA ALA A 23 -14.15 -3.40 28.14
C ALA A 23 -12.96 -4.39 28.12
N ALA A 24 -13.13 -5.51 27.43
CA ALA A 24 -12.06 -6.51 27.32
C ALA A 24 -10.81 -5.83 26.75
N ALA A 25 -9.67 -6.04 27.40
CA ALA A 25 -8.39 -5.56 26.88
C ALA A 25 -8.15 -6.13 25.47
N PRO A 26 -7.49 -5.39 24.57
CA PRO A 26 -7.13 -5.92 23.26
C PRO A 26 -6.24 -7.15 23.42
N PRO A 27 -6.25 -8.09 22.45
CA PRO A 27 -5.36 -9.24 22.50
C PRO A 27 -3.90 -8.79 22.44
N ALA A 28 -2.99 -9.71 22.78
CA ALA A 28 -1.55 -9.44 22.67
C ALA A 28 -1.18 -8.97 21.25
N PRO A 29 -0.32 -7.96 21.09
CA PRO A 29 0.07 -7.42 19.78
C PRO A 29 0.47 -8.46 18.73
N GLY A 30 1.19 -9.52 19.12
CA GLY A 30 1.55 -10.60 18.20
C GLY A 30 0.35 -11.29 17.54
N VAL A 31 -0.76 -11.46 18.28
CA VAL A 31 -2.01 -12.02 17.74
C VAL A 31 -2.62 -11.08 16.70
N ILE A 32 -2.57 -9.77 16.96
CA ILE A 32 -3.03 -8.74 16.02
C ILE A 32 -2.17 -8.79 14.74
N ALA A 33 -0.84 -8.86 14.87
CA ALA A 33 0.07 -8.95 13.72
C ALA A 33 -0.23 -10.17 12.86
N VAL A 34 -0.31 -11.36 13.46
CA VAL A 34 -0.65 -12.61 12.76
C VAL A 34 -1.98 -12.47 12.02
N GLY A 35 -3.02 -11.99 12.71
CA GLY A 35 -4.34 -11.81 12.12
C GLY A 35 -4.32 -10.85 10.92
N VAL A 36 -3.66 -9.71 11.03
CA VAL A 36 -3.51 -8.76 9.91
C VAL A 36 -2.74 -9.38 8.75
N ILE A 37 -1.63 -10.08 9.02
CA ILE A 37 -0.84 -10.70 7.95
C ILE A 37 -1.66 -11.75 7.20
N GLU A 38 -2.36 -12.62 7.93
CA GLU A 38 -3.13 -13.71 7.33
C GLU A 38 -4.39 -13.24 6.61
N SER A 39 -5.19 -12.37 7.23
CA SER A 39 -6.50 -12.01 6.69
C SER A 39 -6.44 -10.85 5.69
N TYR A 40 -5.39 -10.03 5.75
CA TYR A 40 -5.27 -8.85 4.90
C TYR A 40 -4.09 -8.96 3.91
N LEU A 41 -2.89 -9.26 4.42
CA LEU A 41 -1.65 -9.05 3.66
C LEU A 41 -1.36 -10.18 2.66
N ILE A 42 -1.33 -11.43 3.12
CA ILE A 42 -1.00 -12.60 2.29
C ILE A 42 -1.93 -12.72 1.07
N PRO A 43 -3.28 -12.68 1.21
CA PRO A 43 -4.16 -12.81 0.06
C PRO A 43 -3.94 -11.73 -1.00
N ARG A 44 -3.51 -10.53 -0.60
CA ARG A 44 -3.19 -9.43 -1.53
C ARG A 44 -1.86 -9.64 -2.24
N TYR A 45 -0.83 -10.13 -1.54
CA TYR A 45 0.42 -10.49 -2.20
C TYR A 45 0.24 -11.67 -3.16
N GLU A 46 -0.58 -12.67 -2.82
CA GLU A 46 -0.94 -13.76 -3.73
C GLU A 46 -1.69 -13.24 -4.98
N THR A 47 -2.63 -12.30 -4.78
CA THR A 47 -3.33 -11.64 -5.90
C THR A 47 -2.36 -10.87 -6.79
N LEU A 48 -1.43 -10.11 -6.19
CA LEU A 48 -0.38 -9.42 -6.93
C LEU A 48 0.55 -10.39 -7.67
N ALA A 49 0.95 -11.50 -7.03
CA ALA A 49 1.82 -12.50 -7.64
C ALA A 49 1.17 -13.12 -8.87
N LYS A 50 -0.12 -13.46 -8.75
CA LYS A 50 -0.92 -13.96 -9.87
C LYS A 50 -1.01 -12.93 -11.00
N ALA A 51 -1.35 -11.68 -10.70
CA ALA A 51 -1.46 -10.63 -11.71
C ALA A 51 -0.11 -10.30 -12.38
N ALA A 52 0.98 -10.33 -11.63
CA ALA A 52 2.33 -10.16 -12.15
C ALA A 52 2.76 -11.33 -13.04
N GLY A 53 2.40 -12.57 -12.66
CA GLY A 53 2.59 -13.75 -13.51
C GLY A 53 1.82 -13.65 -14.83
N GLU A 54 0.54 -13.30 -14.78
CA GLU A 54 -0.28 -13.06 -15.97
C GLU A 54 0.30 -11.96 -16.87
N GLN A 55 0.81 -10.88 -16.27
CA GLN A 55 1.50 -9.82 -17.00
C GLN A 55 2.77 -10.35 -17.69
N SER A 56 3.57 -11.15 -16.99
CA SER A 56 4.80 -11.74 -17.56
C SER A 56 4.49 -12.66 -18.75
N GLU A 57 3.49 -13.53 -18.62
CA GLU A 57 3.07 -14.42 -19.72
C GLU A 57 2.47 -13.64 -20.90
N ALA A 58 1.70 -12.58 -20.64
CA ALA A 58 1.19 -11.72 -21.69
C ALA A 58 2.31 -11.07 -22.50
N TRP A 59 3.38 -10.57 -21.85
CA TRP A 59 4.55 -10.03 -22.53
C TRP A 59 5.29 -11.07 -23.36
N LYS A 60 5.46 -12.29 -22.85
CA LYS A 60 6.10 -13.38 -23.62
C LYS A 60 5.30 -13.71 -24.87
N ALA A 61 3.99 -13.85 -24.74
CA ALA A 61 3.11 -14.17 -25.87
C ALA A 61 3.11 -13.06 -26.93
N ALA A 62 2.90 -11.81 -26.51
CA ALA A 62 2.88 -10.64 -27.41
C ALA A 62 4.21 -10.42 -28.14
N CYS A 63 5.32 -10.90 -27.58
CA CYS A 63 6.65 -10.72 -28.14
C CYS A 63 7.21 -11.94 -28.87
N ALA A 64 6.41 -12.98 -29.10
CA ALA A 64 6.85 -14.19 -29.79
C ALA A 64 7.43 -13.91 -31.18
N ASP A 65 6.83 -12.96 -31.91
CA ASP A 65 7.27 -12.54 -33.25
C ASP A 65 8.21 -11.31 -33.21
N GLY A 66 8.63 -10.87 -32.02
CA GLY A 66 9.53 -9.74 -31.83
C GLY A 66 8.88 -8.35 -31.94
N ASP A 67 7.55 -8.27 -32.02
CA ASP A 67 6.80 -7.01 -32.01
C ASP A 67 5.47 -7.19 -31.25
N PHE A 68 5.28 -6.42 -30.18
CA PHE A 68 4.06 -6.45 -29.37
C PHE A 68 2.95 -5.52 -29.86
N ALA A 69 3.18 -4.73 -30.92
CA ALA A 69 2.19 -3.77 -31.41
C ALA A 69 0.79 -4.39 -31.68
N PRO A 70 0.67 -5.61 -32.25
CA PRO A 70 -0.63 -6.25 -32.44
C PRO A 70 -1.40 -6.53 -31.13
N ASP A 71 -0.67 -6.78 -30.04
CA ASP A 71 -1.20 -7.17 -28.73
C ASP A 71 -1.22 -6.02 -27.70
N LEU A 72 -0.97 -4.79 -28.13
CA LEU A 72 -0.77 -3.63 -27.25
C LEU A 72 -1.91 -3.41 -26.26
N GLU A 73 -3.17 -3.54 -26.71
CA GLU A 73 -4.32 -3.37 -25.82
C GLU A 73 -4.46 -4.51 -24.79
N SER A 74 -4.09 -5.74 -25.17
CA SER A 74 -4.04 -6.87 -24.24
C SER A 74 -2.98 -6.64 -23.16
N LEU A 75 -1.79 -6.17 -23.55
CA LEU A 75 -0.73 -5.82 -22.62
C LEU A 75 -1.10 -4.65 -21.70
N ARG A 76 -1.82 -3.65 -22.21
CA ARG A 76 -2.35 -2.53 -21.40
C ARG A 76 -3.38 -3.01 -20.38
N ALA A 77 -4.26 -3.94 -20.76
CA ALA A 77 -5.23 -4.54 -19.85
C ALA A 77 -4.55 -5.37 -18.75
N ALA A 78 -3.58 -6.20 -19.11
CA ALA A 78 -2.79 -6.98 -18.15
C ALA A 78 -1.97 -6.06 -17.22
N TYR A 79 -1.37 -5.00 -17.74
CA TYR A 79 -0.66 -3.99 -16.96
C TYR A 79 -1.60 -3.34 -15.94
N GLY A 80 -2.82 -3.02 -16.35
CA GLY A 80 -3.79 -2.42 -15.44
C GLY A 80 -4.19 -3.32 -14.28
N LYS A 81 -4.37 -4.62 -14.51
CA LYS A 81 -4.66 -5.58 -13.43
C LYS A 81 -3.49 -5.71 -12.45
N ALA A 82 -2.26 -5.77 -12.96
CA ALA A 82 -1.06 -5.87 -12.14
C ALA A 82 -0.81 -4.58 -11.35
N ALA A 83 -0.97 -3.41 -11.98
CA ALA A 83 -0.84 -2.11 -11.32
C ALA A 83 -1.91 -1.87 -10.24
N ASP A 84 -3.17 -2.26 -10.50
CA ASP A 84 -4.23 -2.23 -9.48
C ASP A 84 -3.88 -3.14 -8.31
N SER A 85 -3.41 -4.37 -8.58
CA SER A 85 -3.01 -5.29 -7.51
C SER A 85 -1.84 -4.73 -6.69
N TRP A 86 -0.88 -4.06 -7.32
CA TRP A 86 0.23 -3.40 -6.63
C TRP A 86 -0.24 -2.27 -5.71
N ALA A 87 -1.16 -1.43 -6.19
CA ALA A 87 -1.73 -0.33 -5.40
C ALA A 87 -2.42 -0.82 -4.11
N THR A 88 -2.83 -2.10 -4.05
CA THR A 88 -3.40 -2.67 -2.81
C THR A 88 -2.37 -2.89 -1.70
N VAL A 89 -1.08 -3.02 -2.02
CA VAL A 89 -0.01 -3.36 -1.05
C VAL A 89 1.16 -2.38 -1.05
N GLU A 90 1.19 -1.40 -1.95
CA GLU A 90 2.29 -0.42 -2.07
C GLU A 90 2.55 0.41 -0.79
N HIS A 91 1.60 0.46 0.13
CA HIS A 91 1.75 1.13 1.42
C HIS A 91 2.46 0.27 2.47
N VAL A 92 2.64 -1.03 2.24
CA VAL A 92 3.26 -1.94 3.20
C VAL A 92 4.77 -1.88 3.04
N THR A 93 5.46 -1.41 4.09
CA THR A 93 6.92 -1.30 4.14
C THR A 93 7.55 -2.24 5.18
N THR A 94 6.76 -3.16 5.72
CA THR A 94 7.19 -4.20 6.68
C THR A 94 7.24 -5.58 6.03
N GLY A 95 8.15 -6.43 6.52
CA GLY A 95 8.28 -7.82 6.09
C GLY A 95 9.11 -7.99 4.81
N PRO A 96 8.97 -9.10 4.09
CA PRO A 96 9.70 -9.42 2.86
C PRO A 96 9.72 -8.33 1.78
N MET A 97 8.73 -7.43 1.74
CA MET A 97 8.73 -6.31 0.79
C MET A 97 9.79 -5.24 1.12
N SER A 98 10.26 -5.17 2.37
CA SER A 98 11.14 -4.11 2.87
C SER A 98 12.63 -4.33 2.55
N VAL A 99 13.00 -5.49 2.01
CA VAL A 99 14.40 -5.84 1.75
C VAL A 99 14.76 -5.69 0.28
N ALA A 100 16.06 -5.61 0.00
CA ALA A 100 16.61 -5.57 -1.37
C ALA A 100 15.95 -4.53 -2.29
N LEU A 101 15.47 -3.42 -1.71
CA LEU A 101 14.75 -2.34 -2.39
C LEU A 101 13.56 -2.85 -3.23
N ARG A 102 12.91 -3.95 -2.82
CA ARG A 102 11.84 -4.59 -3.61
C ARG A 102 10.70 -3.63 -3.94
N ALA A 103 10.24 -2.84 -2.96
CA ALA A 103 9.21 -1.84 -3.19
C ALA A 103 9.64 -0.80 -4.24
N ASP A 104 10.84 -0.24 -4.13
CA ASP A 104 11.36 0.74 -5.09
C ASP A 104 11.60 0.13 -6.49
N ARG A 105 12.03 -1.14 -6.55
CA ARG A 105 12.25 -1.89 -7.80
C ARG A 105 10.95 -2.23 -8.49
N LEU A 106 9.87 -2.47 -7.73
CA LEU A 106 8.52 -2.61 -8.29
C LEU A 106 7.97 -1.26 -8.74
N PHE A 107 8.18 -0.21 -7.93
CA PHE A 107 7.65 1.11 -8.21
C PHE A 107 8.60 2.23 -7.75
N PHE A 108 9.34 2.80 -8.71
CA PHE A 108 10.15 3.98 -8.48
C PHE A 108 9.37 5.26 -8.78
N GLY A 109 9.08 6.06 -7.77
CA GLY A 109 8.46 7.38 -7.94
C GLY A 109 8.33 8.15 -6.63
N PRO A 110 8.12 9.49 -6.68
CA PRO A 110 7.94 10.32 -7.88
C PRO A 110 9.21 10.55 -8.73
N ASP A 111 9.13 10.34 -10.04
CA ASP A 111 10.27 10.46 -10.97
C ASP A 111 10.54 11.91 -11.43
N ARG A 112 11.03 12.76 -10.51
CA ARG A 112 11.27 14.19 -10.78
C ARG A 112 12.38 14.46 -11.79
N ARG A 113 13.31 13.52 -11.98
CA ARG A 113 14.52 13.68 -12.80
C ARG A 113 14.47 12.85 -14.09
N ASN A 114 13.31 12.28 -14.42
CA ASN A 114 13.10 11.44 -15.60
C ASN A 114 14.08 10.24 -15.65
N VAL A 115 14.43 9.70 -14.48
CA VAL A 115 15.38 8.59 -14.30
C VAL A 115 14.83 7.31 -14.90
N VAL A 116 13.51 7.09 -14.84
CA VAL A 116 12.86 5.91 -15.44
C VAL A 116 13.12 5.87 -16.94
N ALA A 117 13.06 7.02 -17.63
CA ALA A 117 13.32 7.08 -19.07
C ALA A 117 14.75 6.68 -19.41
N LYS A 118 15.72 7.22 -18.66
CA LYS A 118 17.14 6.93 -18.85
C LYS A 118 17.45 5.46 -18.62
N ALA A 119 16.90 4.88 -17.54
CA ALA A 119 17.06 3.47 -17.24
C ALA A 119 16.42 2.58 -18.32
N LEU A 120 15.25 2.96 -18.85
CA LEU A 120 14.61 2.23 -19.93
C LEU A 120 15.43 2.27 -21.22
N THR A 121 15.96 3.44 -21.61
CA THR A 121 16.86 3.54 -22.77
C THR A 121 18.08 2.65 -22.61
N GLU A 122 18.69 2.59 -21.43
CA GLU A 122 19.82 1.70 -21.15
C GLU A 122 19.43 0.21 -21.32
N ILE A 123 18.25 -0.20 -20.83
CA ILE A 123 17.74 -1.57 -21.01
C ILE A 123 17.52 -1.85 -22.51
N GLU A 124 16.88 -0.94 -23.23
CA GLU A 124 16.64 -1.06 -24.68
C GLU A 124 17.94 -1.13 -25.49
N GLU A 125 18.98 -0.41 -25.09
CA GLU A 125 20.31 -0.48 -25.69
C GLU A 125 20.96 -1.84 -25.47
N ARG A 126 20.94 -2.35 -24.23
CA ARG A 126 21.45 -3.69 -23.90
C ARG A 126 20.65 -4.79 -24.59
N ALA A 127 19.36 -4.56 -24.79
CA ALA A 127 18.48 -5.46 -25.51
C ALA A 127 18.77 -5.49 -27.03
N LYS A 128 19.58 -4.59 -27.60
CA LYS A 128 19.87 -4.61 -29.06
C LYS A 128 20.57 -5.89 -29.48
N ASP A 129 21.51 -6.36 -28.66
CA ASP A 129 22.44 -7.43 -29.02
C ASP A 129 22.00 -8.83 -28.58
N GLY A 130 20.83 -8.96 -27.95
CA GLY A 130 20.29 -10.24 -27.50
C GLY A 130 19.34 -10.13 -26.32
N ASP A 131 19.04 -11.27 -25.70
CA ASP A 131 18.20 -11.36 -24.52
C ASP A 131 18.73 -10.54 -23.35
N VAL A 132 17.81 -10.02 -22.53
CA VAL A 132 18.13 -9.28 -21.32
C VAL A 132 17.95 -10.21 -20.13
N PRO A 133 19.01 -10.90 -19.65
CA PRO A 133 18.88 -11.83 -18.54
C PRO A 133 18.49 -11.11 -17.25
N PRO A 134 17.93 -11.83 -16.26
CA PRO A 134 17.55 -11.25 -14.97
C PRO A 134 18.68 -10.48 -14.28
N GLU A 135 19.92 -10.92 -14.44
CA GLU A 135 21.12 -10.27 -13.92
C GLU A 135 21.30 -8.84 -14.47
N THR A 136 20.99 -8.64 -15.74
CA THR A 136 21.05 -7.32 -16.38
C THR A 136 20.01 -6.39 -15.80
N ILE A 137 18.78 -6.87 -15.57
CA ILE A 137 17.73 -6.06 -14.92
C ILE A 137 18.12 -5.70 -13.48
N ARG A 138 18.75 -6.61 -12.74
CA ARG A 138 19.25 -6.31 -11.38
C ARG A 138 20.38 -5.28 -11.38
N GLY A 139 21.22 -5.29 -12.43
CA GLY A 139 22.37 -4.40 -12.56
C GLY A 139 22.04 -2.98 -13.06
N VAL A 140 20.86 -2.76 -13.65
CA VAL A 140 20.42 -1.40 -14.03
C VAL A 140 19.78 -0.66 -12.86
N SER A 141 19.61 0.66 -13.01
CA SER A 141 18.93 1.49 -12.02
C SER A 141 17.58 0.91 -11.60
N VAL A 142 17.30 0.94 -10.29
CA VAL A 142 16.00 0.60 -9.68
C VAL A 142 14.82 1.20 -10.45
N ALA A 143 14.99 2.41 -10.99
CA ALA A 143 13.98 3.13 -11.77
C ALA A 143 13.52 2.40 -13.05
N GLY A 144 14.35 1.53 -13.63
CA GLY A 144 14.04 0.79 -14.86
C GLY A 144 13.41 -0.58 -14.63
N GLN A 145 13.25 -1.03 -13.39
CA GLN A 145 12.99 -2.45 -13.08
C GLN A 145 11.51 -2.81 -12.90
N GLY A 146 10.61 -1.82 -12.89
CA GLY A 146 9.25 -1.99 -12.38
C GLY A 146 8.13 -1.39 -13.24
N PHE A 147 6.97 -1.22 -12.62
CA PHE A 147 5.74 -0.73 -13.26
C PHE A 147 5.93 0.60 -14.02
N PRO A 148 6.65 1.62 -13.50
CA PRO A 148 6.87 2.86 -14.25
C PRO A 148 7.58 2.67 -15.59
N ALA A 149 8.50 1.70 -15.69
CA ALA A 149 9.19 1.38 -16.94
C ALA A 149 8.28 0.66 -17.93
N LEU A 150 7.47 -0.31 -17.46
CA LEU A 150 6.44 -0.95 -18.28
C LEU A 150 5.40 0.05 -18.80
N GLU A 151 4.99 1.01 -17.97
CA GLU A 151 4.08 2.06 -18.40
C GLU A 151 4.64 2.83 -19.60
N ARG A 152 5.92 3.19 -19.56
CA ARG A 152 6.55 3.89 -20.70
C ARG A 152 6.59 3.01 -21.95
N LEU A 153 6.96 1.74 -21.81
CA LEU A 153 6.96 0.82 -22.95
C LEU A 153 5.57 0.67 -23.61
N LEU A 154 4.49 0.76 -22.84
CA LEU A 154 3.13 0.58 -23.34
C LEU A 154 2.47 1.88 -23.84
N TYR A 155 2.96 3.04 -23.41
CA TYR A 155 2.28 4.33 -23.66
C TYR A 155 3.17 5.40 -24.32
N GLU A 156 4.48 5.19 -24.42
CA GLU A 156 5.42 6.11 -25.10
C GLU A 156 6.02 5.47 -26.37
N THR A 157 6.31 6.31 -27.36
CA THR A 157 7.13 5.94 -28.52
C THR A 157 8.62 5.91 -28.14
N SER A 158 9.43 5.16 -28.87
CA SER A 158 10.88 5.01 -28.67
C SER A 158 11.52 4.78 -30.04
N GLU A 159 12.78 5.19 -30.17
CA GLU A 159 13.62 4.92 -31.35
C GLU A 159 14.22 3.50 -31.34
N ALA A 160 14.07 2.76 -30.24
CA ALA A 160 14.48 1.37 -30.16
C ALA A 160 13.68 0.48 -31.12
N SER A 161 14.32 -0.55 -31.68
CA SER A 161 13.64 -1.51 -32.57
C SER A 161 12.51 -2.24 -31.83
N PRO A 162 11.45 -2.69 -32.53
CA PRO A 162 10.38 -3.47 -31.92
C PRO A 162 10.91 -4.66 -31.10
N ALA A 163 11.90 -5.38 -31.64
CA ALA A 163 12.52 -6.52 -30.97
C ALA A 163 13.23 -6.14 -29.66
N ALA A 164 13.95 -5.01 -29.62
CA ALA A 164 14.59 -4.54 -28.40
C ALA A 164 13.55 -4.13 -27.34
N ARG A 165 12.49 -3.40 -27.74
CA ARG A 165 11.40 -3.05 -26.84
C ARG A 165 10.69 -4.28 -26.28
N CYS A 166 10.51 -5.31 -27.11
CA CYS A 166 9.94 -6.59 -26.70
C CYS A 166 10.78 -7.29 -25.64
N ARG A 167 12.09 -7.43 -25.89
CA ARG A 167 13.03 -8.03 -24.93
C ARG A 167 13.06 -7.25 -23.60
N SER A 168 13.04 -5.91 -23.66
CA SER A 168 12.93 -5.06 -22.46
C SER A 168 11.65 -5.33 -21.68
N GLY A 169 10.49 -5.35 -22.35
CA GLY A 169 9.20 -5.57 -21.70
C GLY A 169 9.09 -6.95 -21.06
N VAL A 170 9.52 -8.00 -21.76
CA VAL A 170 9.58 -9.37 -21.23
C VAL A 170 10.45 -9.44 -19.98
N ALA A 171 11.66 -8.85 -20.02
CA ALA A 171 12.60 -8.89 -18.90
C ALA A 171 12.08 -8.12 -17.67
N ILE A 172 11.51 -6.93 -17.86
CA ILE A 172 10.94 -6.13 -16.77
C ILE A 172 9.72 -6.84 -16.16
N ALA A 173 8.80 -7.36 -16.98
CA ALA A 173 7.62 -8.08 -16.49
C ALA A 173 7.99 -9.35 -15.71
N ALA A 174 9.00 -10.10 -16.19
CA ALA A 174 9.54 -11.26 -15.47
C ALA A 174 10.18 -10.86 -14.12
N ASN A 175 10.90 -9.73 -14.07
CA ASN A 175 11.47 -9.24 -12.81
C ASN A 175 10.39 -8.86 -11.78
N ILE A 176 9.32 -8.18 -12.20
CA ILE A 176 8.18 -7.87 -11.33
C ILE A 176 7.57 -9.17 -10.76
N ALA A 177 7.30 -10.16 -11.63
CA ALA A 177 6.75 -11.45 -11.20
C ALA A 177 7.68 -12.16 -10.21
N SER A 178 8.99 -12.17 -10.47
CA SER A 178 9.99 -12.75 -9.57
C SER A 178 9.98 -12.10 -8.20
N ILE A 179 10.02 -10.76 -8.12
CA ILE A 179 10.05 -10.04 -6.84
C ILE A 179 8.82 -10.38 -5.99
N VAL A 180 7.63 -10.38 -6.60
CA VAL A 180 6.40 -10.63 -5.83
C VAL A 180 6.31 -12.11 -5.40
N ASN A 181 6.74 -13.05 -6.25
CA ASN A 181 6.80 -14.46 -5.88
C ASN A 181 7.77 -14.70 -4.71
N ASP A 182 8.91 -14.01 -4.67
CA ASP A 182 9.84 -14.09 -3.54
C ASP A 182 9.16 -13.61 -2.25
N VAL A 183 8.41 -12.50 -2.31
CA VAL A 183 7.67 -11.95 -1.17
C VAL A 183 6.63 -12.95 -0.63
N VAL A 184 5.86 -13.58 -1.51
CA VAL A 184 4.87 -14.61 -1.12
C VAL A 184 5.57 -15.83 -0.51
N THR A 185 6.65 -16.29 -1.14
CA THR A 185 7.43 -17.45 -0.70
C THR A 185 8.04 -17.22 0.68
N GLU A 186 8.63 -16.05 0.92
CA GLU A 186 9.23 -15.71 2.21
C GLU A 186 8.19 -15.58 3.32
N TRP A 187 7.02 -14.99 3.04
CA TRP A 187 5.93 -14.97 4.02
C TRP A 187 5.43 -16.37 4.37
N GLY A 188 5.31 -17.25 3.38
CA GLY A 188 4.79 -18.62 3.53
C GLY A 188 5.81 -19.66 3.99
N ALA A 189 7.09 -19.30 4.08
CA ALA A 189 8.14 -20.25 4.46
C ALA A 189 7.91 -20.82 5.87
N PRO A 190 8.23 -22.11 6.13
CA PRO A 190 8.05 -22.74 7.45
C PRO A 190 8.79 -22.02 8.59
N ASP A 191 9.85 -21.30 8.26
CA ASP A 191 10.61 -20.47 9.19
C ASP A 191 10.62 -18.98 8.79
N GLY A 192 9.65 -18.59 7.95
CA GLY A 192 9.44 -17.22 7.53
C GLY A 192 8.79 -16.35 8.62
N PRO A 193 8.61 -15.05 8.34
CA PRO A 193 8.25 -14.07 9.38
C PRO A 193 6.89 -14.35 10.01
N LEU A 194 5.91 -14.83 9.24
CA LEU A 194 4.60 -15.22 9.78
C LEU A 194 4.72 -16.44 10.70
N ALA A 195 5.47 -17.48 10.30
CA ALA A 195 5.63 -18.69 11.11
C ALA A 195 6.32 -18.38 12.44
N ARG A 196 7.33 -17.49 12.44
CA ARG A 196 7.99 -16.97 13.64
C ARG A 196 7.02 -16.22 14.55
N LEU A 197 6.23 -15.29 14.01
CA LEU A 197 5.20 -14.57 14.79
C LEU A 197 4.19 -15.52 15.45
N LYS A 198 3.76 -16.58 14.76
CA LYS A 198 2.86 -17.60 15.31
C LYS A 198 3.46 -18.37 16.49
N ARG A 199 4.79 -18.50 16.55
CA ARG A 199 5.51 -19.08 17.68
C ARG A 199 5.80 -18.07 18.79
N GLY A 200 5.40 -16.82 18.62
CA GLY A 200 5.71 -15.73 19.56
C GLY A 200 7.15 -15.23 19.44
N GLU A 201 7.83 -15.51 18.32
CA GLU A 201 9.21 -15.11 18.06
C GLU A 201 9.25 -13.81 17.25
N GLY A 202 10.35 -13.07 17.38
CA GLY A 202 10.74 -12.05 16.42
C GLY A 202 11.33 -12.65 15.14
N ASP A 203 11.55 -11.78 14.16
CA ASP A 203 12.30 -12.04 12.95
C ASP A 203 13.54 -11.11 12.87
N PRO A 204 14.77 -11.65 12.83
CA PRO A 204 15.99 -10.84 12.84
C PRO A 204 16.10 -9.78 11.75
N VAL A 205 15.38 -9.94 10.64
CA VAL A 205 15.42 -9.04 9.48
C VAL A 205 14.29 -8.02 9.56
N HIS A 206 13.08 -8.46 9.94
CA HIS A 206 11.87 -7.66 9.77
C HIS A 206 11.33 -7.03 11.06
N PHE A 207 11.43 -7.71 12.20
CA PHE A 207 10.93 -7.20 13.48
C PHE A 207 11.54 -7.91 14.69
N ALA A 208 12.01 -7.16 15.69
CA ALA A 208 12.71 -7.72 16.85
C ALA A 208 11.85 -8.65 17.72
N ASP A 209 10.55 -8.40 17.80
CA ASP A 209 9.59 -9.18 18.58
C ASP A 209 8.16 -9.05 18.02
N PRO A 210 7.19 -9.87 18.47
CA PRO A 210 5.81 -9.81 17.97
C PRO A 210 5.10 -8.47 18.19
N ALA A 211 5.43 -7.72 19.24
CA ALA A 211 4.82 -6.41 19.47
C ALA A 211 5.33 -5.38 18.46
N GLN A 212 6.61 -5.43 18.13
CA GLN A 212 7.17 -4.62 17.05
C GLN A 212 6.54 -4.97 15.70
N GLY A 213 6.21 -6.24 15.43
CA GLY A 213 5.51 -6.64 14.21
C GLY A 213 4.16 -5.92 14.03
N ALA A 214 3.33 -5.90 15.07
CA ALA A 214 2.03 -5.20 15.03
C ALA A 214 2.17 -3.68 14.93
N ALA A 215 3.11 -3.10 15.70
CA ALA A 215 3.41 -1.68 15.67
C ALA A 215 3.84 -1.22 14.27
N ARG A 216 4.77 -1.95 13.63
CA ARG A 216 5.23 -1.65 12.26
C ARG A 216 4.11 -1.73 11.22
N LEU A 217 3.24 -2.74 11.29
CA LEU A 217 2.08 -2.84 10.40
C LEU A 217 1.08 -1.68 10.59
N MET A 218 0.88 -1.22 11.83
CA MET A 218 0.07 -0.04 12.10
C MET A 218 0.75 1.25 11.59
N THR A 219 2.07 1.35 11.72
CA THR A 219 2.87 2.42 11.11
C THR A 219 2.79 2.40 9.58
N ASP A 220 2.82 1.24 8.95
CA ASP A 220 2.63 1.10 7.49
C ASP A 220 1.27 1.64 7.05
N LEU A 221 0.21 1.32 7.79
CA LEU A 221 -1.14 1.82 7.54
C LEU A 221 -1.20 3.35 7.68
N ALA A 222 -0.77 3.90 8.81
CA ALA A 222 -0.81 5.34 9.06
C ALA A 222 0.09 6.13 8.10
N GLY A 223 1.31 5.66 7.87
CA GLY A 223 2.26 6.22 6.91
C GLY A 223 1.82 6.06 5.47
N GLY A 224 1.07 4.99 5.15
CA GLY A 224 0.44 4.78 3.85
C GLY A 224 -0.55 5.88 3.48
N VAL A 225 -1.41 6.26 4.43
CA VAL A 225 -2.34 7.39 4.25
C VAL A 225 -1.57 8.70 4.04
N GLN A 226 -0.48 8.90 4.80
CA GLN A 226 0.39 10.07 4.62
C GLN A 226 1.01 10.13 3.23
N ARG A 227 1.66 9.03 2.81
CA ARG A 227 2.30 8.91 1.49
C ARG A 227 1.31 9.09 0.35
N ALA A 228 0.06 8.65 0.50
CA ALA A 228 -0.99 8.92 -0.49
C ALA A 228 -1.17 10.43 -0.74
N ASN A 229 -1.17 11.24 0.32
CA ASN A 229 -1.22 12.70 0.17
C ASN A 229 0.10 13.26 -0.37
N ASP A 230 1.21 12.91 0.28
CA ASP A 230 2.51 13.56 0.11
C ASP A 230 3.20 13.21 -1.21
N LEU A 231 2.98 12.00 -1.71
CA LEU A 231 3.65 11.50 -2.92
C LEU A 231 2.72 11.44 -4.13
N LYS A 232 1.40 11.30 -3.96
CA LYS A 232 0.47 11.11 -5.09
C LYS A 232 -0.42 12.33 -5.38
N ILE A 233 -0.79 13.13 -4.37
CA ILE A 233 -1.71 14.27 -4.55
C ILE A 233 -0.98 15.62 -4.50
N PHE A 234 -0.21 15.90 -3.45
CA PHE A 234 0.46 17.21 -3.30
C PHE A 234 1.44 17.55 -4.43
N PRO A 235 2.24 16.61 -4.98
CA PRO A 235 3.12 16.92 -6.09
C PRO A 235 2.36 17.41 -7.34
N VAL A 236 1.11 16.98 -7.51
CA VAL A 236 0.22 17.35 -8.61
C VAL A 236 -0.44 18.69 -8.37
N LEU A 237 -0.90 18.92 -7.13
CA LEU A 237 -1.53 20.16 -6.73
C LEU A 237 -0.57 21.36 -6.83
N GLY A 238 0.67 21.23 -6.35
CA GLY A 238 1.54 22.41 -6.20
C GLY A 238 0.93 23.48 -5.29
N ALA A 239 1.57 24.66 -5.21
CA ALA A 239 1.14 25.75 -4.31
C ALA A 239 -0.20 26.40 -4.70
N GLY A 240 -0.63 26.24 -5.95
CA GLY A 240 -1.88 26.78 -6.48
C GLY A 240 -2.14 26.28 -7.90
N PRO A 241 -3.27 26.63 -8.52
CA PRO A 241 -3.66 26.17 -9.86
C PRO A 241 -2.58 26.43 -10.93
N ASP A 242 -1.96 27.62 -10.93
CA ASP A 242 -0.91 27.99 -11.89
C ASP A 242 0.42 27.25 -11.66
N MET A 243 0.61 26.69 -10.46
CA MET A 243 1.79 25.93 -10.07
C MET A 243 1.53 24.42 -10.02
N ALA A 244 0.36 23.97 -10.47
CA ALA A 244 0.01 22.57 -10.57
C ALA A 244 0.91 21.85 -11.58
N ARG A 245 1.16 20.57 -11.34
CA ARG A 245 2.03 19.74 -12.18
C ARG A 245 1.27 18.49 -12.62
N PRO A 246 0.46 18.57 -13.68
CA PRO A 246 -0.34 17.43 -14.14
C PRO A 246 0.45 16.14 -14.37
N LYS A 247 1.67 16.26 -14.92
CA LYS A 247 2.57 15.13 -15.19
C LYS A 247 3.37 14.63 -13.98
N ALA A 248 3.20 15.24 -12.80
CA ALA A 248 3.71 14.69 -11.56
C ALA A 248 2.79 13.58 -11.00
N ALA A 249 1.59 13.40 -11.57
CA ALA A 249 0.66 12.38 -11.14
C ALA A 249 1.20 10.98 -11.46
N GLU A 250 1.17 10.10 -10.47
CA GLU A 250 1.52 8.71 -10.68
C GLU A 250 0.65 8.09 -11.77
N GLY A 251 1.26 7.37 -12.72
CA GLY A 251 0.48 6.68 -13.76
C GLY A 251 -0.23 7.61 -14.76
N TRP A 252 0.25 8.84 -14.93
CA TRP A 252 -0.39 9.83 -15.82
C TRP A 252 -0.38 9.40 -17.30
N ARG A 253 0.62 8.63 -17.75
CA ARG A 253 0.71 8.16 -19.14
C ARG A 253 -0.42 7.22 -19.48
N SER A 254 -0.78 6.38 -18.54
CA SER A 254 -1.88 5.44 -18.63
C SER A 254 -3.20 5.98 -18.09
N SER A 255 -3.25 7.27 -17.74
CA SER A 255 -4.43 7.96 -17.19
C SER A 255 -5.05 7.24 -15.97
N ARG A 256 -4.20 6.59 -15.15
CA ARG A 256 -4.65 5.78 -14.02
C ARG A 256 -4.47 6.43 -12.65
N SER A 257 -4.01 7.67 -12.57
CA SER A 257 -3.69 8.32 -11.29
C SER A 257 -4.85 8.30 -10.29
N ALA A 258 -6.07 8.62 -10.73
CA ALA A 258 -7.26 8.53 -9.89
C ALA A 258 -7.58 7.08 -9.49
N ARG A 259 -7.45 6.14 -10.43
CA ARG A 259 -7.69 4.72 -10.19
C ARG A 259 -6.74 4.15 -9.13
N ALA A 260 -5.44 4.45 -9.24
CA ALA A 260 -4.43 4.02 -8.27
C ALA A 260 -4.77 4.53 -6.86
N LEU A 261 -5.13 5.81 -6.73
CA LEU A 261 -5.54 6.39 -5.44
C LEU A 261 -6.82 5.78 -4.88
N GLN A 262 -7.80 5.46 -5.73
CA GLN A 262 -9.03 4.77 -5.32
C GLN A 262 -8.74 3.38 -4.77
N VAL A 263 -7.92 2.60 -5.48
CA VAL A 263 -7.54 1.24 -5.07
C VAL A 263 -6.73 1.28 -3.78
N LEU A 264 -5.74 2.17 -3.68
CA LEU A 264 -4.95 2.36 -2.46
C LEU A 264 -5.85 2.73 -1.27
N THR A 265 -6.75 3.71 -1.44
CA THR A 265 -7.63 4.16 -0.35
C THR A 265 -8.53 3.04 0.15
N GLY A 266 -9.13 2.27 -0.76
CA GLY A 266 -9.93 1.10 -0.38
C GLY A 266 -9.10 0.01 0.31
N SER A 267 -7.83 -0.16 -0.10
CA SER A 267 -6.94 -1.12 0.58
C SER A 267 -6.55 -0.65 1.99
N LEU A 268 -6.25 0.63 2.18
CA LEU A 268 -5.99 1.22 3.50
C LEU A 268 -7.21 1.07 4.42
N ALA A 269 -8.42 1.34 3.91
CA ALA A 269 -9.68 1.14 4.64
C ALA A 269 -9.87 -0.32 5.06
N ALA A 270 -9.55 -1.28 4.17
CA ALA A 270 -9.63 -2.70 4.48
C ALA A 270 -8.60 -3.13 5.55
N MET A 271 -7.38 -2.58 5.55
CA MET A 271 -6.39 -2.85 6.59
C MET A 271 -6.84 -2.28 7.94
N ALA A 272 -7.33 -1.04 7.94
CA ALA A 272 -7.86 -0.37 9.11
C ALA A 272 -9.05 -1.12 9.72
N LYS A 273 -9.96 -1.62 8.87
CA LYS A 273 -11.06 -2.48 9.30
C LYS A 273 -10.56 -3.78 9.94
N THR A 274 -9.49 -4.37 9.41
CA THR A 274 -8.88 -5.58 9.97
C THR A 274 -8.33 -5.32 11.37
N PHE A 275 -7.58 -4.24 11.57
CA PHE A 275 -7.18 -3.78 12.91
C PHE A 275 -8.37 -3.49 13.83
N GLY A 276 -9.42 -2.86 13.29
CA GLY A 276 -10.65 -2.53 14.01
C GLY A 276 -11.40 -3.74 14.58
N THR A 277 -11.16 -4.96 14.08
CA THR A 277 -11.73 -6.19 14.66
C THR A 277 -11.21 -6.49 16.07
N TYR A 278 -10.05 -5.93 16.44
CA TYR A 278 -9.39 -6.08 17.73
C TYR A 278 -9.61 -4.89 18.67
N ALA A 279 -10.25 -3.82 18.20
CA ALA A 279 -10.46 -2.59 18.94
C ALA A 279 -11.85 -2.56 19.60
N PRO A 280 -12.08 -1.68 20.61
CA PRO A 280 -13.42 -1.38 21.10
C PRO A 280 -14.37 -0.98 19.96
N LYS A 281 -15.63 -1.42 20.05
CA LYS A 281 -16.61 -1.29 18.95
C LYS A 281 -16.85 0.15 18.51
N ASP A 282 -16.86 1.09 19.44
CA ASP A 282 -17.02 2.51 19.20
C ASP A 282 -15.82 3.11 18.47
N VAL A 283 -14.59 2.75 18.86
CA VAL A 283 -13.35 3.15 18.18
C VAL A 283 -13.32 2.59 16.76
N ALA A 284 -13.64 1.30 16.59
CA ALA A 284 -13.70 0.66 15.27
C ALA A 284 -14.76 1.29 14.36
N ALA A 285 -15.93 1.63 14.89
CA ALA A 285 -17.00 2.28 14.13
C ALA A 285 -16.64 3.72 13.72
N ALA A 286 -16.00 4.47 14.63
CA ALA A 286 -15.51 5.82 14.31
C ALA A 286 -14.46 5.77 13.20
N ASN A 287 -13.50 4.85 13.29
CA ASN A 287 -12.47 4.64 12.27
C ASN A 287 -13.05 4.22 10.91
N ALA A 288 -13.97 3.26 10.90
CA ALA A 288 -14.65 2.85 9.69
C ALA A 288 -15.38 4.02 9.01
N LYS A 289 -15.97 4.94 9.79
CA LYS A 289 -16.64 6.14 9.27
C LYS A 289 -15.67 7.13 8.62
N THR A 290 -14.49 7.35 9.20
CA THR A 290 -13.49 8.25 8.61
C THR A 290 -12.93 7.69 7.31
N PHE A 291 -12.65 6.38 7.25
CA PHE A 291 -12.25 5.71 6.02
C PHE A 291 -13.33 5.67 4.95
N ALA A 292 -14.60 5.43 5.31
CA ALA A 292 -15.70 5.49 4.35
C ALA A 292 -15.83 6.89 3.71
N ALA A 293 -15.56 7.96 4.47
CA ALA A 293 -15.50 9.31 3.93
C ALA A 293 -14.31 9.51 2.98
N ALA A 294 -13.14 8.93 3.29
CA ALA A 294 -11.97 8.96 2.41
C ALA A 294 -12.22 8.20 1.11
N GLU A 295 -12.80 7.00 1.17
CA GLU A 295 -13.21 6.22 0.00
C GLU A 295 -14.21 6.99 -0.87
N ALA A 296 -15.23 7.60 -0.25
CA ALA A 296 -16.22 8.41 -0.96
C ALA A 296 -15.60 9.66 -1.63
N ALA A 297 -14.56 10.24 -1.04
CA ALA A 297 -13.82 11.35 -1.65
C ALA A 297 -12.93 10.86 -2.80
N ALA A 298 -12.21 9.75 -2.62
CA ALA A 298 -11.38 9.14 -3.66
C ALA A 298 -12.21 8.70 -4.89
N ALA A 299 -13.42 8.17 -4.68
CA ALA A 299 -14.34 7.79 -5.74
C ALA A 299 -14.77 8.96 -6.65
N LYS A 300 -14.66 10.21 -6.16
CA LYS A 300 -14.99 11.42 -6.94
C LYS A 300 -13.80 11.96 -7.73
N LEU A 301 -12.59 11.41 -7.55
CA LEU A 301 -11.42 11.87 -8.27
C LEU A 301 -11.63 11.73 -9.79
N PRO A 302 -11.35 12.80 -10.57
CA PRO A 302 -11.58 12.78 -12.01
C PRO A 302 -10.52 11.94 -12.73
N THR A 303 -10.90 11.33 -13.86
CA THR A 303 -10.00 10.49 -14.67
C THR A 303 -8.81 11.28 -15.22
N ASP A 304 -9.00 12.53 -15.60
CA ASP A 304 -7.94 13.49 -15.94
C ASP A 304 -7.37 14.18 -14.69
N PHE A 305 -7.08 13.38 -13.65
CA PHE A 305 -6.61 13.77 -12.32
C PHE A 305 -5.58 14.91 -12.33
N GLY A 306 -4.54 14.77 -13.16
CA GLY A 306 -3.48 15.77 -13.27
C GLY A 306 -3.99 17.12 -13.78
N GLN A 307 -4.84 17.12 -14.80
CA GLN A 307 -5.38 18.35 -15.39
C GLN A 307 -6.42 19.00 -14.49
N ALA A 308 -7.17 18.23 -13.71
CA ALA A 308 -8.10 18.79 -12.75
C ALA A 308 -7.43 19.71 -11.71
N ALA A 309 -6.12 19.54 -11.44
CA ALA A 309 -5.38 20.36 -10.50
C ALA A 309 -5.12 21.80 -10.97
N THR A 310 -5.17 22.06 -12.29
CA THR A 310 -4.93 23.40 -12.89
C THR A 310 -6.19 24.27 -12.89
N ASP A 311 -7.36 23.69 -12.66
CA ASP A 311 -8.63 24.43 -12.59
C ASP A 311 -9.04 24.69 -11.12
N PRO A 312 -9.27 25.94 -10.71
CA PRO A 312 -9.59 26.27 -9.31
C PRO A 312 -10.84 25.57 -8.74
N LYS A 313 -11.83 25.22 -9.56
CA LYS A 313 -13.05 24.54 -9.11
C LYS A 313 -12.82 23.04 -9.02
N ARG A 314 -12.20 22.44 -10.04
CA ARG A 314 -11.96 20.99 -10.11
C ARG A 314 -10.91 20.53 -9.11
N ARG A 315 -9.90 21.37 -8.85
CA ARG A 315 -8.88 21.19 -7.81
C ARG A 315 -9.47 20.90 -6.43
N LYS A 316 -10.62 21.50 -6.09
CA LYS A 316 -11.32 21.27 -4.81
C LYS A 316 -11.67 19.80 -4.59
N THR A 317 -11.84 19.02 -5.65
CA THR A 317 -12.09 17.58 -5.57
C THR A 317 -10.87 16.83 -5.01
N LEU A 318 -9.67 17.20 -5.48
CA LEU A 318 -8.41 16.63 -4.99
C LEU A 318 -8.14 17.09 -3.55
N GLU A 319 -8.38 18.37 -3.24
CA GLU A 319 -8.24 18.93 -1.88
C GLU A 319 -9.21 18.26 -0.89
N ALA A 320 -10.43 17.95 -1.32
CA ALA A 320 -11.40 17.19 -0.52
C ALA A 320 -10.91 15.76 -0.23
N ALA A 321 -10.30 15.08 -1.20
CA ALA A 321 -9.68 13.77 -0.99
C ALA A 321 -8.53 13.85 0.03
N VAL A 322 -7.67 14.87 -0.08
CA VAL A 322 -6.60 15.13 0.90
C VAL A 322 -7.17 15.33 2.31
N ALA A 323 -8.19 16.18 2.43
CA ALA A 323 -8.81 16.47 3.73
C ALA A 323 -9.40 15.20 4.36
N ALA A 324 -10.10 14.38 3.58
CA ALA A 324 -10.69 13.13 4.06
C ALA A 324 -9.62 12.11 4.49
N LEU A 325 -8.56 11.94 3.70
CA LEU A 325 -7.42 11.08 4.05
C LEU A 325 -6.73 11.55 5.34
N LYS A 326 -6.52 12.86 5.52
CA LYS A 326 -5.96 13.41 6.77
C LYS A 326 -6.86 13.15 7.98
N VAL A 327 -8.18 13.20 7.83
CA VAL A 327 -9.12 12.86 8.91
C VAL A 327 -8.99 11.37 9.28
N ALA A 328 -8.94 10.48 8.29
CA ALA A 328 -8.73 9.05 8.53
C ALA A 328 -7.39 8.76 9.21
N GLN A 329 -6.30 9.39 8.76
CA GLN A 329 -4.98 9.27 9.38
C GLN A 329 -4.98 9.75 10.83
N ASN A 330 -5.59 10.92 11.11
CA ASN A 330 -5.66 11.45 12.46
C ASN A 330 -6.41 10.52 13.41
N ASP A 331 -7.49 9.89 12.93
CA ASP A 331 -8.25 8.93 13.71
C ASP A 331 -7.45 7.64 13.99
N LEU A 332 -6.69 7.13 13.01
CA LEU A 332 -5.75 6.03 13.22
C LEU A 332 -4.77 6.34 14.36
N VAL A 333 -4.11 7.50 14.28
CA VAL A 333 -3.03 7.90 15.18
C VAL A 333 -3.53 8.20 16.59
N LYS A 334 -4.69 8.86 16.70
CA LYS A 334 -5.19 9.36 18.00
C LYS A 334 -6.12 8.39 18.70
N ASN A 335 -6.79 7.49 17.96
CA ASN A 335 -7.84 6.63 18.51
C ASN A 335 -7.52 5.15 18.29
N LEU A 336 -7.39 4.68 17.04
CA LEU A 336 -7.28 3.24 16.77
C LEU A 336 -5.99 2.64 17.33
N ALA A 337 -4.83 3.22 17.02
CA ALA A 337 -3.54 2.69 17.47
C ALA A 337 -3.40 2.72 19.01
N PRO A 338 -3.74 3.81 19.72
CA PRO A 338 -3.75 3.82 21.19
C PRO A 338 -4.72 2.81 21.81
N ALA A 339 -5.91 2.63 21.24
CA ALA A 339 -6.89 1.66 21.74
C ALA A 339 -6.41 0.20 21.63
N LEU A 340 -5.49 -0.07 20.71
CA LEU A 340 -4.83 -1.37 20.54
C LEU A 340 -3.49 -1.47 21.30
N GLY A 341 -3.06 -0.40 21.97
CA GLY A 341 -1.75 -0.34 22.63
C GLY A 341 -0.57 -0.44 21.65
N LEU A 342 -0.75 -0.02 20.40
CA LEU A 342 0.28 -0.10 19.36
C LEU A 342 1.00 1.26 19.22
N PRO A 343 2.27 1.36 19.63
CA PRO A 343 3.04 2.57 19.39
C PRO A 343 3.32 2.72 17.89
N LEU A 344 3.20 3.95 17.38
CA LEU A 344 3.63 4.24 16.01
C LEU A 344 5.14 4.54 16.02
N GLY A 345 5.90 3.78 15.22
CA GLY A 345 7.30 4.09 14.94
C GLY A 345 7.46 5.22 13.92
N PHE A 346 8.71 5.70 13.77
CA PHE A 346 9.10 6.62 12.71
C PHE A 346 8.80 6.03 11.34
N ASN A 347 8.25 6.85 10.43
CA ASN A 347 8.14 6.52 9.02
C ASN A 347 9.12 7.38 8.18
N ALA A 348 9.36 7.00 6.93
CA ALA A 348 10.34 7.67 6.05
C ALA A 348 10.07 9.17 5.78
N LEU A 349 8.88 9.67 6.14
CA LEU A 349 8.52 11.09 6.03
C LEU A 349 8.67 11.86 7.35
N ASP A 350 8.97 11.18 8.47
CA ASP A 350 9.13 11.80 9.79
C ASP A 350 10.54 12.38 10.02
N GLY A 351 11.46 12.15 9.09
CA GLY A 351 12.80 12.77 9.05
C GLY A 351 13.95 11.77 9.03
N ASP A 352 14.56 11.61 7.84
CA ASP A 352 16.00 11.65 7.54
C ASP A 352 16.19 11.99 6.05
#